data_AF-A0A074YXE1-F1
#
_entry.id   AF-A0A074YXE1-F1
#
_cell.length_a   1.000
_cell.length_b   1.000
_cell.length_c   1.000
_cell.angle_alpha   90.00
_cell.angle_beta   90.00
_cell.angle_gamma   90.00
#
_symmetry.space_group_name_H-M   'P 1'
#
loop_
_entity.id
_entity.type
_entity.pdbx_description
1 polymer ?
#
loop_
_entity_poly.entity_id
_entity_poly.type
_entity_poly.pdbx_seq_one_letter_code
_entity_poly.pdbx_strand_id
1 'polypeptide(L)'
;MGDRSRFEALEENVESMIELCREAGIIVCDYQPSVSLQRKVNDLVSRLQELDRMQGDLHDVHVPIELFSKIDAGQNPQLYTREFMEQALAKNEAVRGKLESLRRFRALLIAELSRHFPNEMAKYRAVRGDPEAPNTAPAGVLSGNSQSNGSGTETGPDSAATR
;
A
#
# COMPACT_ATOMS: atom_id res chain seq x y z
N MET A 1 -17.51 11.96 8.59
CA MET A 1 -18.28 11.47 9.76
C MET A 1 -19.36 10.48 9.36
N GLY A 2 -20.03 10.62 8.20
CA GLY A 2 -21.02 9.64 7.72
C GLY A 2 -20.47 8.25 7.39
N ASP A 3 -19.34 8.16 6.68
CA ASP A 3 -18.81 6.85 6.23
C ASP A 3 -18.42 5.92 7.37
N ARG A 4 -17.90 6.48 8.47
CA ARG A 4 -17.49 5.69 9.62
C ARG A 4 -18.70 5.11 10.37
N SER A 5 -19.79 5.86 10.42
CA SER A 5 -21.02 5.44 11.09
C SER A 5 -21.72 4.26 10.39
N ARG A 6 -21.68 4.17 9.05
CA ARG A 6 -22.28 3.02 8.33
C ARG A 6 -21.48 1.72 8.52
N PHE A 7 -20.15 1.80 8.61
CA PHE A 7 -19.31 0.63 8.88
C PHE A 7 -19.41 0.20 10.34
N GLU A 8 -19.45 1.15 11.27
CA GLU A 8 -19.70 0.88 12.69
C GLU A 8 -21.06 0.19 12.88
N ALA A 9 -22.12 0.66 12.21
CA ALA A 9 -23.43 0.00 12.26
C ALA A 9 -23.40 -1.43 11.70
N LEU A 10 -22.67 -1.65 10.59
CA LEU A 10 -22.52 -2.98 10.00
C LEU A 10 -21.78 -3.93 10.93
N GLU A 11 -20.70 -3.46 11.54
CA GLU A 11 -19.90 -4.19 12.51
C GLU A 11 -20.74 -4.59 13.72
N GLU A 12 -21.49 -3.65 14.31
CA GLU A 12 -22.40 -3.93 15.42
C GLU A 12 -23.47 -4.98 15.06
N ASN A 13 -24.01 -4.93 13.84
CA ASN A 13 -24.98 -5.91 13.38
C ASN A 13 -24.37 -7.32 13.29
N VAL A 14 -23.19 -7.43 12.66
CA VAL A 14 -22.46 -8.70 12.49
C VAL A 14 -22.04 -9.27 13.84
N GLU A 15 -21.53 -8.44 14.75
CA GLU A 15 -21.19 -8.86 16.13
C GLU A 15 -22.42 -9.39 16.87
N SER A 16 -23.55 -8.67 16.77
CA SER A 16 -24.80 -9.12 17.39
C SER A 16 -25.30 -10.44 16.82
N MET A 17 -25.14 -10.68 15.51
CA MET A 17 -25.46 -11.96 14.87
C MET A 17 -24.57 -13.10 15.37
N ILE A 18 -23.26 -12.87 15.50
CA ILE A 18 -22.31 -13.87 16.04
C ILE A 18 -22.73 -14.27 17.45
N GLU A 19 -23.09 -13.30 18.29
CA GLU A 19 -23.54 -13.56 19.66
C GLU A 19 -24.88 -14.31 19.69
N LEU A 20 -25.84 -13.94 18.85
CA LEU A 20 -27.11 -14.67 18.71
C LEU A 20 -26.89 -16.14 18.31
N CYS A 21 -25.97 -16.40 17.39
CA CYS A 21 -25.59 -17.77 17.00
C CYS A 21 -24.95 -18.52 18.16
N ARG A 22 -24.10 -17.87 18.96
CA ARG A 22 -23.47 -18.45 20.15
C ARG A 22 -24.52 -18.83 21.21
N GLU A 23 -25.42 -17.91 21.53
CA GLU A 23 -26.52 -18.13 22.48
C GLU A 23 -27.45 -19.25 22.02
N ALA A 24 -27.83 -19.26 20.73
CA ALA A 24 -28.64 -20.33 20.17
C ALA A 24 -27.94 -21.69 20.28
N GLY A 25 -26.63 -21.75 20.03
CA GLY A 25 -25.82 -22.95 20.23
C GLY A 25 -25.85 -23.45 21.67
N ILE A 26 -25.75 -22.54 22.66
CA ILE A 26 -25.85 -22.89 24.08
C ILE A 26 -27.22 -23.49 24.41
N ILE A 27 -28.31 -22.87 23.93
CA ILE A 27 -29.68 -23.34 24.17
C ILE A 27 -29.91 -24.73 23.56
N VAL A 28 -29.32 -25.01 22.40
CA VAL A 28 -29.42 -26.33 21.76
C VAL A 28 -28.62 -27.38 22.54
N CYS A 29 -27.44 -27.02 23.06
CA CYS A 29 -26.60 -27.93 23.85
C CYS A 29 -27.17 -28.24 25.24
N ASP A 30 -27.82 -27.27 25.89
CA ASP A 30 -28.47 -27.42 27.22
C ASP A 30 -29.92 -26.93 27.15
N TYR A 31 -30.76 -27.74 26.50
CA TYR A 31 -32.15 -27.36 26.25
C TYR A 31 -32.99 -27.41 27.52
N GLN A 32 -33.54 -26.25 27.88
CA GLN A 32 -34.53 -26.13 28.96
C GLN A 32 -35.91 -25.74 28.39
N PRO A 33 -37.02 -26.34 28.87
CA PRO A 33 -38.38 -26.05 28.39
C PRO A 33 -38.81 -24.58 28.56
N SER A 34 -38.14 -23.85 29.45
CA SER A 34 -38.36 -22.43 29.72
C SER A 34 -37.75 -21.50 28.66
N VAL A 35 -36.87 -22.01 27.79
CA VAL A 35 -36.08 -21.20 26.85
C VAL A 35 -36.60 -21.39 25.42
N SER A 36 -37.00 -20.30 24.77
CA SER A 36 -37.57 -20.35 23.43
C SER A 36 -36.48 -20.23 22.35
N LEU A 37 -36.03 -21.37 21.85
CA LEU A 37 -35.18 -21.45 20.66
C LEU A 37 -35.84 -20.79 19.44
N GLN A 38 -37.16 -20.95 19.28
CA GLN A 38 -37.93 -20.38 18.17
C GLN A 38 -37.79 -18.86 18.14
N ARG A 39 -37.81 -18.20 19.31
CA ARG A 39 -37.57 -16.76 19.39
C ARG A 39 -36.18 -16.40 18.89
N LYS A 40 -35.13 -17.12 19.31
CA LYS A 40 -33.75 -16.87 18.85
C LYS A 40 -33.57 -17.08 17.35
N VAL A 41 -34.23 -18.08 16.77
CA VAL A 41 -34.22 -18.30 15.32
C VAL A 41 -34.89 -17.12 14.60
N ASN A 42 -36.04 -16.63 15.10
CA ASN A 42 -36.70 -15.47 14.51
C ASN A 42 -35.88 -14.18 14.65
N ASP A 43 -35.18 -14.01 15.77
CA ASP A 43 -34.26 -12.89 15.99
C ASP A 43 -33.11 -12.92 14.97
N LEU A 44 -32.52 -14.10 14.72
CA LEU A 44 -31.46 -14.29 13.71
C LEU A 44 -31.96 -13.99 12.29
N VAL A 45 -33.17 -14.44 11.94
CA VAL A 45 -33.79 -14.14 10.63
C VAL A 45 -34.00 -12.63 10.48
N SER A 46 -34.46 -11.96 11.53
CA SER A 46 -34.66 -10.51 11.51
C SER A 46 -33.35 -9.76 11.32
N ARG A 47 -32.26 -10.21 11.96
CA ARG A 47 -30.91 -9.64 11.78
C ARG A 47 -30.35 -9.85 10.38
N LEU A 48 -30.53 -11.03 9.79
CA LEU A 48 -30.15 -11.29 8.40
C LEU A 48 -30.87 -10.36 7.41
N GLN A 49 -32.15 -10.07 7.65
CA GLN A 49 -32.91 -9.12 6.84
C GLN A 49 -32.42 -7.67 7.02
N GLU A 50 -31.95 -7.32 8.21
CA GLU A 50 -31.35 -6.02 8.49
C GLU A 50 -30.02 -5.88 7.74
N LEU A 51 -29.16 -6.90 7.79
CA LEU A 51 -27.90 -6.97 7.07
C LEU A 51 -28.08 -6.79 5.55
N ASP A 52 -29.09 -7.46 4.96
CA ASP A 52 -29.44 -7.33 3.54
C ASP A 52 -29.83 -5.89 3.16
N ARG A 53 -30.58 -5.20 4.03
CA ARG A 53 -30.95 -3.78 3.81
C ARG A 53 -29.73 -2.86 3.86
N MET A 54 -28.77 -3.15 4.74
CA MET A 54 -27.54 -2.37 4.88
C MET A 54 -26.60 -2.50 3.68
N GLN A 55 -26.77 -3.54 2.84
CA GLN A 55 -25.98 -3.72 1.62
C GLN A 55 -26.05 -2.49 0.69
N GLY A 56 -27.21 -1.85 0.59
CA GLY A 56 -27.41 -0.67 -0.25
C GLY A 56 -26.52 0.51 0.13
N ASP A 57 -26.21 0.65 1.42
CA ASP A 57 -25.39 1.74 1.95
C ASP A 57 -23.89 1.51 1.74
N LEU A 58 -23.47 0.36 1.20
CA LEU A 58 -22.06 -0.05 1.04
C LEU A 58 -21.65 -0.28 -0.42
N HIS A 59 -22.52 0.05 -1.38
CA HIS A 59 -22.32 -0.26 -2.81
C HIS A 59 -21.09 0.41 -3.46
N ASP A 60 -20.60 1.51 -2.89
CA ASP A 60 -19.41 2.24 -3.29
C ASP A 60 -18.09 1.57 -2.84
N VAL A 61 -18.18 0.53 -2.01
CA VAL A 61 -17.04 -0.20 -1.48
C VAL A 61 -16.75 -1.42 -2.35
N HIS A 62 -15.59 -1.43 -2.99
CA HIS A 62 -15.12 -2.58 -3.78
C HIS A 62 -14.08 -3.37 -3.01
N VAL A 63 -14.34 -4.66 -2.81
CA VAL A 63 -13.43 -5.60 -2.16
C VAL A 63 -12.74 -6.44 -3.25
N PRO A 64 -11.40 -6.45 -3.33
CA PRO A 64 -10.67 -7.32 -4.26
C PRO A 64 -10.99 -8.80 -4.02
N ILE A 65 -11.22 -9.55 -5.10
CA ILE A 65 -11.63 -10.96 -4.99
C ILE A 65 -10.51 -11.80 -4.37
N GLU A 66 -9.26 -11.46 -4.68
CA GLU A 66 -8.05 -12.10 -4.15
C GLU A 66 -7.94 -12.00 -2.63
N LEU A 67 -8.61 -11.02 -2.01
CA LEU A 67 -8.65 -10.86 -0.57
C LEU A 67 -9.44 -11.99 0.11
N PHE A 68 -10.50 -12.50 -0.52
CA PHE A 68 -11.31 -13.58 0.05
C PHE A 68 -10.47 -14.83 0.31
N SER A 69 -9.55 -15.17 -0.60
CA SER A 69 -8.65 -16.32 -0.41
C SER A 69 -7.75 -16.20 0.82
N LYS A 70 -7.38 -14.97 1.23
CA LYS A 70 -6.61 -14.74 2.46
C LYS A 70 -7.51 -14.95 3.69
N ILE A 71 -8.74 -14.43 3.64
CA ILE A 71 -9.73 -14.54 4.73
C ILE A 71 -10.12 -16.00 4.97
N ASP A 72 -10.44 -16.74 3.91
CA ASP A 72 -10.83 -18.16 3.99
C ASP A 72 -9.69 -19.03 4.55
N ALA A 73 -8.44 -18.64 4.31
CA ALA A 73 -7.26 -19.29 4.87
C ALA A 73 -6.92 -18.85 6.31
N GLY A 74 -7.72 -17.97 6.92
CA GLY A 74 -7.49 -17.42 8.26
C GLY A 74 -6.30 -16.47 8.35
N GLN A 75 -5.83 -15.92 7.23
CA GLN A 75 -4.70 -14.99 7.18
C GLN A 75 -5.17 -13.55 7.40
N ASN A 76 -4.26 -12.70 7.89
CA ASN A 76 -4.55 -11.28 8.05
C ASN A 76 -4.72 -10.60 6.67
N PRO A 77 -5.90 -10.00 6.36
CA PRO A 77 -6.15 -9.34 5.09
C PRO A 77 -5.20 -8.16 4.82
N GLN A 78 -4.62 -7.54 5.85
CA GLN A 78 -3.63 -6.45 5.68
C GLN A 78 -2.34 -6.91 4.97
N LEU A 79 -2.06 -8.21 4.95
CA LEU A 79 -0.94 -8.76 4.18
C LEU A 79 -1.14 -8.55 2.68
N TYR A 80 -2.38 -8.65 2.19
CA TYR A 80 -2.68 -8.37 0.78
C TYR A 80 -2.34 -6.92 0.44
N THR A 81 -2.79 -5.97 1.26
CA THR A 81 -2.51 -4.54 1.08
C THR A 81 -1.01 -4.28 1.03
N ARG A 82 -0.26 -4.87 1.97
CA ARG A 82 1.20 -4.76 2.02
C ARG A 82 1.86 -5.33 0.77
N GLU A 83 1.55 -6.57 0.42
CA GLU A 83 2.09 -7.28 -0.75
C GLU A 83 1.81 -6.49 -2.04
N PHE A 84 0.60 -5.93 -2.17
CA PHE A 84 0.21 -5.14 -3.33
C PHE A 84 0.98 -3.82 -3.43
N MET A 85 1.15 -3.11 -2.31
CA MET A 85 1.97 -1.89 -2.26
C MET A 85 3.44 -2.18 -2.60
N GLU A 86 4.02 -3.24 -2.04
CA GLU A 86 5.38 -3.68 -2.33
C GLU A 86 5.56 -4.01 -3.83
N GLN A 87 4.62 -4.75 -4.42
CA GLN A 87 4.64 -5.02 -5.86
C GLN A 87 4.51 -3.75 -6.71
N ALA A 88 3.65 -2.81 -6.32
CA ALA A 88 3.48 -1.55 -7.04
C ALA A 88 4.77 -0.72 -7.02
N LEU A 89 5.44 -0.65 -5.87
CA LEU A 89 6.74 0.01 -5.72
C LEU A 89 7.80 -0.65 -6.61
N ALA A 90 7.95 -1.97 -6.52
CA ALA A 90 8.92 -2.72 -7.32
C ALA A 90 8.68 -2.53 -8.84
N LYS A 91 7.41 -2.56 -9.29
CA LYS A 91 7.06 -2.30 -10.69
C LYS A 91 7.40 -0.87 -11.11
N ASN A 92 7.15 0.12 -10.25
CA ASN A 92 7.47 1.52 -10.53
C ASN A 92 8.99 1.72 -10.69
N GLU A 93 9.78 1.16 -9.78
CA GLU A 93 11.25 1.20 -9.85
C GLU A 93 11.79 0.51 -11.10
N ALA A 94 11.26 -0.67 -11.45
CA ALA A 94 11.66 -1.38 -12.66
C ALA A 94 11.37 -0.57 -13.93
N VAL A 95 10.18 0.04 -14.01
CA VAL A 95 9.80 0.91 -15.14
C VAL A 95 10.69 2.16 -15.20
N ARG A 96 11.01 2.76 -14.06
CA ARG A 96 11.91 3.92 -13.98
C ARG A 96 13.31 3.58 -14.48
N GLY A 97 13.88 2.45 -14.04
CA GLY A 97 15.19 1.98 -14.50
C GLY A 97 15.20 1.69 -16.01
N LYS A 98 14.12 1.12 -16.55
CA LYS A 98 13.97 0.91 -18.00
C LYS A 98 13.91 2.23 -18.76
N LEU A 99 13.18 3.22 -18.25
CA LEU A 99 13.07 4.55 -18.84
C LEU A 99 14.42 5.28 -18.85
N GLU A 100 15.16 5.21 -17.74
CA GLU A 100 16.49 5.80 -17.63
C GLU A 100 17.48 5.14 -18.62
N SER A 101 17.44 3.81 -18.72
CA SER A 101 18.25 3.05 -19.67
C SER A 101 17.95 3.45 -21.12
N LEU A 102 16.66 3.60 -21.47
CA LEU A 102 16.26 4.05 -22.81
C LEU A 102 16.67 5.49 -23.10
N ARG A 103 16.60 6.39 -22.11
CA ARG A 103 17.08 7.78 -22.23
C ARG A 103 18.58 7.83 -22.47
N ARG A 104 19.35 7.04 -21.71
CA ARG A 104 20.81 6.91 -21.88
C ARG A 104 21.17 6.32 -23.24
N PHE A 105 20.49 5.25 -23.65
CA PHE A 105 20.68 4.64 -24.96
C PHE A 105 20.39 5.64 -26.09
N ARG A 106 19.28 6.38 -26.01
CA ARG A 106 18.96 7.46 -26.97
C ARG A 106 20.08 8.49 -27.02
N ALA A 107 20.59 8.96 -25.89
CA ALA A 107 21.65 9.96 -25.86
C ALA A 107 22.94 9.47 -26.56
N LEU A 108 23.37 8.24 -26.24
CA LEU A 108 24.55 7.62 -26.86
C LEU A 108 24.36 7.38 -28.35
N LEU A 109 23.19 6.87 -28.75
CA LEU A 109 22.87 6.64 -30.16
C LEU A 109 22.88 7.93 -30.97
N ILE A 110 22.29 9.01 -30.43
CA ILE A 110 22.31 10.33 -31.08
C ILE A 110 23.74 10.87 -31.20
N ALA A 111 24.59 10.66 -30.18
CA ALA A 111 25.98 11.09 -30.22
C ALA A 111 26.77 10.37 -31.32
N GLU A 112 26.70 9.03 -31.39
CA GLU A 112 27.40 8.25 -32.42
C GLU A 112 26.87 8.53 -33.84
N LEU A 113 25.55 8.61 -34.01
CA LEU A 113 24.96 8.96 -35.31
C LEU A 113 25.36 10.38 -35.75
N SER A 114 25.47 11.33 -34.82
CA SER A 114 25.91 12.69 -35.16
C SER A 114 27.38 12.73 -35.60
N ARG A 115 28.21 11.83 -35.08
CA ARG A 115 29.62 11.71 -35.45
C ARG A 115 29.81 11.12 -36.84
N HIS A 116 29.02 10.10 -37.19
CA HIS A 116 29.18 9.37 -38.47
C HIS A 116 28.28 9.89 -39.61
N PHE A 117 27.13 10.50 -39.30
CA PHE A 117 26.11 10.93 -40.27
C PHE A 117 25.58 12.35 -39.96
N PRO A 118 26.44 13.39 -40.01
CA PRO A 118 26.08 14.73 -39.54
C PRO A 118 24.95 15.39 -40.34
N ASN A 119 24.90 15.16 -41.66
CA ASN A 119 23.92 15.79 -42.55
C ASN A 119 22.52 15.20 -42.35
N GLU A 120 22.43 13.88 -42.19
CA GLU A 120 21.22 13.13 -41.91
C GLU A 120 20.68 13.50 -40.53
N MET A 121 21.57 13.62 -39.54
CA MET A 121 21.21 14.03 -38.19
C MET A 121 20.69 15.48 -38.10
N ALA A 122 21.22 16.39 -38.93
CA ALA A 122 20.69 17.75 -39.04
C ALA A 122 19.24 17.75 -39.57
N LYS A 123 18.95 16.95 -40.61
CA LYS A 123 17.58 16.78 -41.14
C LYS A 123 16.65 16.15 -40.09
N TYR A 124 17.12 15.12 -39.39
CA TYR A 124 16.34 14.47 -38.33
C TYR A 124 15.97 15.43 -37.20
N ARG A 125 16.91 16.25 -36.72
CA ARG A 125 16.65 17.25 -35.66
C ARG A 125 15.64 18.31 -36.10
N ALA A 126 15.71 18.77 -37.35
CA ALA A 126 14.78 19.74 -37.90
C ALA A 126 13.33 19.23 -37.94
N VAL A 127 13.12 17.93 -38.19
CA VAL A 127 11.77 17.32 -38.22
C VAL A 127 11.25 16.98 -36.81
N ARG A 128 12.15 16.61 -35.89
CA ARG A 128 11.75 16.14 -34.55
C ARG A 128 11.45 17.27 -33.56
N GLY A 129 12.03 18.45 -33.74
CA GLY A 129 11.83 19.60 -32.85
C GLY A 129 12.42 19.44 -31.44
N ASP A 130 13.51 18.69 -31.27
CA ASP A 130 14.24 18.65 -29.98
C ASP A 130 14.95 20.01 -29.76
N PRO A 131 14.77 20.70 -28.61
CA PRO A 131 15.61 21.85 -28.24
C PRO A 131 17.06 21.41 -28.03
N GLU A 132 17.98 22.33 -28.29
CA GLU A 132 19.44 22.17 -28.19
C GLU A 132 19.88 21.41 -26.92
N ALA A 133 20.88 20.54 -27.06
CA ALA A 133 21.33 19.64 -26.00
C ALA A 133 21.64 20.39 -24.69
N PRO A 134 21.34 19.83 -23.49
CA PRO A 134 21.78 20.43 -22.25
C PRO A 134 23.31 20.37 -22.19
N ASN A 135 23.93 21.52 -22.42
CA ASN A 135 25.36 21.74 -22.31
C ASN A 135 25.74 21.70 -20.83
N THR A 136 25.86 20.50 -20.25
CA THR A 136 26.44 20.34 -18.91
C THR A 136 27.94 20.25 -19.07
N ALA A 137 28.60 21.42 -19.09
CA ALA A 137 30.00 21.53 -18.73
C ALA A 137 30.19 20.95 -17.31
N PRO A 138 31.34 20.32 -16.99
CA PRO A 138 31.61 19.85 -15.64
C PRO A 138 31.68 21.08 -14.73
N ALA A 139 30.78 21.17 -13.75
CA ALA A 139 30.85 22.22 -12.75
C ALA A 139 32.17 22.11 -11.99
N GLY A 140 33.06 23.05 -12.26
CA GLY A 140 34.30 23.24 -11.52
C GLY A 140 34.00 23.58 -10.06
N VAL A 141 34.70 22.87 -9.18
CA VAL A 141 35.25 23.29 -7.89
C VAL A 141 34.74 24.65 -7.39
N LEU A 142 33.74 24.63 -6.51
CA LEU A 142 33.44 25.76 -5.63
C LEU A 142 33.97 25.47 -4.24
N SER A 143 35.06 26.16 -3.94
CA SER A 143 35.71 26.33 -2.65
C SER A 143 34.71 26.88 -1.62
N GLY A 144 34.44 26.11 -0.57
CA GLY A 144 33.68 26.52 0.61
C GLY A 144 34.52 26.31 1.86
N ASN A 145 35.26 27.34 2.27
CA ASN A 145 35.97 27.38 3.54
C ASN A 145 34.96 27.66 4.66
N SER A 146 34.86 26.77 5.65
CA SER A 146 34.28 27.07 6.98
C SER A 146 34.83 26.06 7.99
N GLN A 147 35.93 26.44 8.64
CA GLN A 147 36.32 25.90 9.95
C GLN A 147 35.51 26.61 11.03
N SER A 148 34.82 25.88 11.89
CA SER A 148 35.05 25.99 13.34
C SER A 148 34.34 24.86 14.13
N ASN A 149 35.20 24.09 14.80
CA ASN A 149 35.09 23.51 16.14
C ASN A 149 34.04 22.43 16.49
N GLY A 150 34.58 21.25 16.81
CA GLY A 150 34.01 20.26 17.71
C GLY A 150 34.83 18.97 17.74
N SER A 151 35.96 18.95 18.47
CA SER A 151 36.77 17.73 18.69
C SER A 151 36.98 17.48 20.19
N GLY A 152 36.97 16.20 20.57
CA GLY A 152 37.50 15.69 21.85
C GLY A 152 36.39 15.08 22.72
N THR A 153 36.09 13.78 22.62
CA THR A 153 36.74 12.64 23.28
C THR A 153 36.66 12.67 24.81
N GLU A 154 35.86 11.79 25.40
CA GLU A 154 36.22 11.16 26.67
C GLU A 154 35.68 9.73 26.72
N THR A 155 36.62 8.80 26.64
CA THR A 155 36.50 7.38 27.01
C THR A 155 36.56 7.26 28.54
N GLY A 156 35.57 6.65 29.17
CA GLY A 156 35.64 6.25 30.58
C GLY A 156 35.88 4.74 30.71
N PRO A 157 36.91 4.28 31.44
CA PRO A 157 37.05 2.87 31.81
C PRO A 157 36.43 2.54 33.17
N ASP A 158 36.16 1.23 33.34
CA ASP A 158 35.75 0.47 34.52
C ASP A 158 36.32 0.90 35.88
N SER A 159 35.51 0.77 36.94
CA SER A 159 35.74 -0.24 38.01
C SER A 159 34.73 -0.18 39.18
N ALA A 160 34.06 -1.33 39.38
CA ALA A 160 33.93 -2.11 40.61
C ALA A 160 33.35 -1.55 41.94
N ALA A 161 32.40 -2.35 42.45
CA ALA A 161 32.21 -2.81 43.83
C ALA A 161 31.53 -1.87 44.85
N THR A 162 30.37 -2.31 45.39
CA THR A 162 30.25 -2.98 46.71
C THR A 162 28.84 -2.83 47.29
N ARG A 163 28.29 -3.96 47.75
CA ARG A 163 27.12 -4.17 48.65
C ARG A 163 25.71 -4.09 48.07
#